data_AF-A0A0A9DEV6-F1
#
_entry.id   AF-A0A0A9DEV6-F1
#
_cell.length_a   1.000
_cell.length_b   1.000
_cell.length_c   1.000
_cell.angle_alpha   90.00
_cell.angle_beta   90.00
_cell.angle_gamma   90.00
#
_symmetry.space_group_name_H-M   'P 1'
#
loop_
_entity.id
_entity.type
_entity.pdbx_description
1 polymer ?
#
loop_
_entity_poly.entity_id
_entity_poly.type
_entity_poly.pdbx_seq_one_letter_code
_entity_poly.pdbx_strand_id
1 'polypeptide(L)'
;MTPSAFIFLYENNLFLTFCNRTVAAWNFRGELVTSFEDHELWHPNCNTNNIYITADQDLIISYCKVSKQATDFVDSESGEVSSMGSINMSNIFTGKCVAKISPNDPTLTVAPRKRGDSSRSTIHSTVSDALEDITALFYDEDRNEIYTGNNKGLVHVWSN
;
A
#
# COMPACT_ATOMS: atom_id res chain seq x y z
N MET A 1 -22.18 12.25 3.39
CA MET A 1 -20.95 11.62 3.91
C MET A 1 -19.82 12.57 3.56
N THR A 2 -19.02 13.02 4.52
CA THR A 2 -17.92 13.99 4.27
C THR A 2 -16.62 13.20 4.18
N PRO A 3 -15.83 13.31 3.09
CA PRO A 3 -14.56 12.60 2.99
C PRO A 3 -13.55 13.14 4.00
N SER A 4 -12.67 12.26 4.48
CA SER A 4 -11.61 12.60 5.44
C SER A 4 -10.48 13.39 4.77
N ALA A 5 -10.21 13.09 3.50
CA ALA A 5 -9.26 13.81 2.66
C ALA A 5 -9.69 13.69 1.19
N PHE A 6 -9.15 14.58 0.36
CA PHE A 6 -9.22 14.45 -1.09
C PHE A 6 -7.88 14.83 -1.72
N ILE A 7 -7.58 14.23 -2.86
CA ILE A 7 -6.41 14.58 -3.68
C ILE A 7 -6.90 14.91 -5.08
N PHE A 8 -6.44 16.02 -5.62
CA PHE A 8 -6.81 16.46 -6.96
C PHE A 8 -5.80 15.95 -7.99
N LEU A 9 -6.30 15.37 -9.08
CA LEU A 9 -5.53 14.89 -10.21
C LEU A 9 -5.69 15.89 -11.35
N TYR A 10 -4.78 16.87 -11.40
CA TYR A 10 -4.89 18.04 -12.28
C TYR A 10 -4.92 17.67 -13.77
N GLU A 11 -4.09 16.71 -14.17
CA GLU A 11 -3.95 16.33 -15.58
C GLU A 11 -5.20 15.58 -16.08
N ASN A 12 -5.83 14.82 -15.18
CA ASN A 12 -6.92 13.92 -15.53
C ASN A 12 -8.31 14.49 -15.24
N ASN A 13 -8.40 15.69 -14.67
CA ASN A 13 -9.65 16.32 -14.22
C ASN A 13 -10.47 15.43 -13.27
N LEU A 14 -9.77 14.73 -12.37
CA LEU A 14 -10.35 13.84 -11.37
C LEU A 14 -9.99 14.32 -9.97
N PHE A 15 -10.74 13.86 -8.98
CA PHE A 15 -10.31 13.90 -7.59
C PHE A 15 -10.55 12.56 -6.92
N LEU A 16 -9.57 12.15 -6.12
CA LEU A 16 -9.67 10.99 -5.23
C LEU A 16 -10.28 11.44 -3.92
N THR A 17 -11.26 10.69 -3.42
CA THR A 17 -11.80 10.87 -2.07
C THR A 17 -11.43 9.70 -1.20
N PHE A 18 -11.11 9.98 0.05
CA PHE A 18 -10.77 8.99 1.05
C PHE A 18 -11.80 9.03 2.17
N CYS A 19 -12.61 7.98 2.32
CA CYS A 19 -13.69 7.94 3.30
C CYS A 19 -13.77 6.55 3.91
N ASN A 20 -13.75 6.44 5.24
CA ASN A 20 -13.85 5.15 5.93
C ASN A 20 -12.89 4.08 5.37
N ARG A 21 -11.64 4.45 5.11
CA ARG A 21 -10.59 3.59 4.51
C ARG A 21 -10.79 3.25 3.03
N THR A 22 -11.88 3.63 2.40
CA THR A 22 -12.08 3.37 0.97
C THR A 22 -11.57 4.54 0.15
N VAL A 23 -11.15 4.23 -1.07
CA VAL A 23 -10.75 5.20 -2.09
C VAL A 23 -11.78 5.16 -3.21
N ALA A 24 -12.11 6.33 -3.75
CA ALA A 24 -12.96 6.46 -4.94
C ALA A 24 -12.47 7.63 -5.79
N ALA A 25 -12.58 7.49 -7.11
CA ALA A 25 -12.25 8.53 -8.08
C ALA A 25 -13.53 9.14 -8.65
N TRP A 26 -13.57 10.46 -8.73
CA TRP A 26 -14.72 11.24 -9.18
C TRP A 26 -14.28 12.26 -10.22
N ASN A 27 -15.17 12.60 -11.15
CA ASN A 27 -14.96 13.69 -12.08
C ASN A 27 -15.51 15.02 -11.55
N PHE A 28 -15.22 16.14 -12.23
CA PHE A 28 -15.70 17.46 -11.80
C PHE A 28 -17.21 17.70 -11.90
N ARG A 29 -17.96 16.79 -12.52
CA ARG A 29 -19.42 16.79 -12.44
C ARG A 29 -19.94 16.12 -11.17
N GLY A 30 -19.05 15.56 -10.34
CA GLY A 30 -19.40 14.81 -9.14
C GLY A 30 -19.88 13.39 -9.45
N GLU A 31 -19.62 12.88 -10.64
CA GLU A 31 -19.95 11.50 -11.01
C GLU A 31 -18.83 10.57 -10.59
N LEU A 32 -19.20 9.41 -10.03
CA LEU A 32 -18.26 8.35 -9.68
C LEU A 32 -17.67 7.76 -10.96
N VAL A 33 -16.33 7.79 -11.07
CA VAL A 33 -15.60 7.19 -12.19
C VAL A 33 -15.25 5.75 -11.85
N THR A 34 -14.66 5.52 -10.67
CA THR A 34 -14.35 4.18 -10.19
C THR A 34 -14.20 4.12 -8.67
N SER A 35 -14.27 2.90 -8.14
CA SER A 35 -13.96 2.54 -6.77
C SER A 35 -12.88 1.46 -6.75
N PHE A 36 -12.05 1.47 -5.72
CA PHE A 36 -10.91 0.55 -5.61
C PHE A 36 -11.28 -0.58 -4.66
N GLU A 37 -11.41 -1.80 -5.18
CA GLU A 37 -11.84 -2.98 -4.39
C GLU A 37 -10.79 -3.44 -3.38
N ASP A 38 -9.51 -3.20 -3.68
CA ASP A 38 -8.38 -3.72 -2.92
C ASP A 38 -7.69 -2.65 -2.05
N HIS A 39 -8.13 -1.39 -2.14
CA HIS A 39 -7.59 -0.26 -1.36
C HIS A 39 -8.42 -0.01 -0.09
N GLU A 40 -8.43 -0.98 0.83
CA GLU A 40 -8.87 -0.75 2.21
C GLU A 40 -7.68 -0.19 3.01
N LEU A 41 -7.59 1.14 3.16
CA LEU A 41 -6.45 1.79 3.81
C LEU A 41 -6.24 1.36 5.27
N TRP A 42 -4.98 1.25 5.66
CA TRP A 42 -4.61 0.93 7.05
C TRP A 42 -5.10 1.96 8.08
N HIS A 43 -5.21 3.24 7.67
CA HIS A 43 -5.66 4.33 8.54
C HIS A 43 -7.05 4.83 8.12
N PRO A 44 -8.03 4.92 9.03
CA PRO A 44 -9.40 5.31 8.69
C PRO A 44 -9.54 6.77 8.24
N ASN A 45 -8.65 7.63 8.72
CA ASN A 45 -8.66 9.06 8.42
C ASN A 45 -7.86 9.43 7.16
N CYS A 46 -7.35 8.42 6.43
CA CYS A 46 -6.33 8.59 5.40
C CYS A 46 -5.02 9.19 5.97
N ASN A 47 -3.90 8.53 5.70
CA ASN A 47 -2.59 9.12 5.94
C ASN A 47 -1.90 9.21 4.58
N THR A 48 -1.81 10.43 4.04
CA THR A 48 -1.19 10.67 2.73
C THR A 48 0.26 10.19 2.66
N ASN A 49 0.96 10.04 3.81
CA ASN A 49 2.30 9.48 3.85
C ASN A 49 2.37 8.01 3.37
N ASN A 50 1.25 7.31 3.36
CA ASN A 50 1.14 5.90 2.98
C ASN A 50 0.51 5.71 1.59
N ILE A 51 0.39 6.80 0.83
CA ILE A 51 -0.18 6.81 -0.52
C ILE A 51 0.81 7.52 -1.44
N TYR A 52 1.04 6.93 -2.61
CA TYR A 52 1.77 7.53 -3.71
C TYR A 52 0.89 7.53 -4.96
N ILE A 53 0.97 8.60 -5.74
CA ILE A 53 0.29 8.74 -7.03
C ILE A 53 1.38 9.04 -8.05
N THR A 54 1.42 8.29 -9.14
CA THR A 54 2.44 8.45 -10.18
C THR A 54 2.36 9.79 -10.87
N ALA A 55 3.47 10.21 -11.50
CA ALA A 55 3.57 11.51 -12.16
C ALA A 55 2.54 11.68 -13.29
N ASP A 56 2.24 10.60 -14.01
CA ASP A 56 1.19 10.51 -15.03
C ASP A 56 -0.24 10.37 -14.46
N GLN A 57 -0.37 10.25 -13.14
CA GLN A 57 -1.63 10.19 -12.41
C GLN A 57 -2.54 9.03 -12.85
N ASP A 58 -1.95 7.92 -13.28
CA ASP A 58 -2.68 6.73 -13.74
C ASP A 58 -2.67 5.58 -12.71
N LEU A 59 -1.72 5.57 -11.77
CA LEU A 59 -1.58 4.58 -10.72
C LEU A 59 -1.66 5.23 -9.34
N ILE A 60 -2.31 4.52 -8.42
CA ILE A 60 -2.26 4.77 -6.99
C ILE A 60 -1.59 3.58 -6.31
N ILE A 61 -0.60 3.86 -5.47
CA ILE A 61 0.06 2.89 -4.61
C ILE A 61 -0.31 3.22 -3.17
N SER A 62 -0.79 2.26 -2.40
CA SER A 62 -1.16 2.51 -1.01
C SER A 62 -0.91 1.35 -0.08
N TYR A 63 -0.61 1.68 1.18
CA TYR A 63 -0.57 0.71 2.27
C TYR A 63 -1.99 0.39 2.78
N CYS A 64 -2.40 -0.84 2.49
CA CYS A 64 -3.72 -1.37 2.75
C CYS A 64 -3.72 -2.36 3.91
N LYS A 65 -4.88 -2.51 4.54
CA LYS A 65 -5.16 -3.59 5.47
C LYS A 65 -5.43 -4.87 4.68
N VAL A 66 -4.88 -5.99 5.16
CA VAL A 66 -5.22 -7.30 4.62
C VAL A 66 -6.60 -7.69 5.14
N SER A 67 -7.57 -7.88 4.24
CA SER A 67 -8.91 -8.34 4.61
C SER A 67 -8.84 -9.81 5.07
N LYS A 68 -9.53 -10.12 6.17
CA LYS A 68 -9.54 -11.46 6.81
C LYS A 68 -10.28 -12.56 6.01
N GLN A 69 -10.50 -12.38 4.72
CA GLN A 69 -11.38 -13.25 3.92
C GLN A 69 -10.72 -14.53 3.38
N ALA A 70 -9.50 -14.89 3.83
CA ALA A 70 -8.79 -16.08 3.33
C ALA A 70 -8.34 -17.06 4.43
N THR A 71 -8.82 -16.92 5.67
CA THR A 71 -8.61 -17.92 6.72
C THR A 71 -9.94 -18.26 7.37
N ASP A 72 -10.74 -19.05 6.66
CA ASP A 72 -11.65 -19.98 7.33
C ASP A 72 -10.80 -20.92 8.19
N PHE A 73 -11.25 -21.20 9.42
CA PHE A 73 -10.59 -22.01 10.46
C PHE A 73 -9.39 -21.28 11.09
N VAL A 74 -9.37 -20.83 12.36
CA VAL A 74 -9.77 -21.48 13.61
C VAL A 74 -10.08 -20.41 14.66
N ASP A 75 -11.01 -20.69 15.56
CA ASP A 75 -11.20 -19.98 16.83
C ASP A 75 -9.86 -19.73 17.54
N SER A 76 -9.54 -18.46 17.79
CA SER A 76 -8.62 -18.08 18.84
C SER A 76 -9.11 -16.77 19.43
N GLU A 77 -9.68 -16.87 20.64
CA GLU A 77 -10.03 -15.77 21.55
C GLU A 77 -8.77 -15.05 22.08
N SER A 78 -7.83 -14.76 21.19
CA SER A 78 -6.71 -13.86 21.40
C SER A 78 -6.76 -12.86 20.25
N GLY A 79 -7.42 -11.72 20.50
CA GLY A 79 -7.63 -10.64 19.54
C GLY A 79 -6.35 -9.90 19.15
N GLU A 80 -5.33 -10.61 18.68
CA GLU A 80 -4.22 -10.02 17.96
C GLU A 80 -4.71 -9.69 16.55
N VAL A 81 -4.97 -8.41 16.34
CA VAL A 81 -5.08 -7.83 15.00
C VAL A 81 -3.78 -8.17 14.29
N SER A 82 -3.80 -8.96 13.21
CA SER A 82 -2.60 -9.12 12.37
C SER A 82 -2.11 -7.71 12.01
N SER A 83 -0.96 -7.31 12.54
CA SER A 83 -0.38 -5.97 12.39
C SER A 83 0.22 -5.73 10.99
N MET A 84 0.03 -6.69 10.09
CA MET A 84 0.61 -6.72 8.77
C MET A 84 -0.40 -6.24 7.73
N GLY A 85 0.02 -5.26 6.92
CA GLY A 85 -0.73 -4.79 5.77
C GLY A 85 -0.23 -5.39 4.46
N SER A 86 -0.74 -4.83 3.37
CA SER A 86 -0.26 -5.08 2.00
C SER A 86 0.00 -3.76 1.30
N ILE A 87 0.90 -3.75 0.34
CA ILE A 87 1.07 -2.61 -0.56
C ILE A 87 0.36 -2.95 -1.86
N ASN A 88 -0.63 -2.15 -2.22
CA ASN A 88 -1.43 -2.36 -3.41
C ASN A 88 -1.14 -1.26 -4.42
N MET A 89 -1.04 -1.64 -5.68
CA MET A 89 -0.89 -0.74 -6.82
C MET A 89 -2.07 -0.96 -7.75
N SER A 90 -2.88 0.07 -7.95
CA SER A 90 -4.12 0.00 -8.72
C SER A 90 -4.21 1.13 -9.74
N ASN A 91 -4.81 0.85 -10.88
CA ASN A 91 -5.05 1.85 -11.90
C ASN A 91 -6.21 2.77 -11.52
N ILE A 92 -5.97 4.08 -11.56
CA ILE A 92 -6.89 5.11 -11.08
C ILE A 92 -8.18 5.19 -11.90
N PHE A 93 -8.11 4.91 -13.21
CA PHE A 93 -9.28 5.02 -14.08
C PHE A 93 -10.18 3.80 -14.00
N THR A 94 -9.59 2.62 -13.88
CA THR A 94 -10.32 1.35 -13.89
C THR A 94 -10.63 0.83 -12.49
N GLY A 95 -9.90 1.28 -11.47
CA GLY A 95 -9.98 0.77 -10.10
C GLY A 95 -9.37 -0.63 -9.93
N LYS A 96 -8.74 -1.19 -10.97
CA LYS A 96 -8.20 -2.54 -10.97
C LYS A 96 -6.81 -2.60 -10.35
N CYS A 97 -6.60 -3.62 -9.51
CA CYS A 97 -5.29 -4.00 -8.99
C CYS A 97 -4.37 -4.44 -10.14
N VAL A 98 -3.21 -3.80 -10.23
CA VAL A 98 -2.13 -4.08 -11.20
C VAL A 98 -1.05 -4.95 -10.55
N ALA A 99 -0.70 -4.63 -9.30
CA ALA A 99 0.27 -5.39 -8.53
C ALA A 99 -0.05 -5.32 -7.03
N LYS A 100 0.36 -6.34 -6.28
CA LYS A 100 0.15 -6.41 -4.83
C LYS A 100 1.33 -7.09 -4.15
N ILE A 101 1.89 -6.42 -3.16
CA ILE A 101 2.88 -6.98 -2.24
C ILE A 101 2.15 -7.36 -0.96
N SER A 102 2.07 -8.66 -0.69
CA SER A 102 1.32 -9.22 0.42
C SER A 102 2.19 -10.20 1.21
N PRO A 103 2.09 -10.28 2.54
CA PRO A 103 2.85 -11.25 3.33
C PRO A 103 2.53 -12.70 2.94
N ASN A 104 1.37 -12.93 2.30
CA ASN A 104 0.91 -14.24 1.86
C ASN A 104 1.38 -14.61 0.45
N ASP A 105 2.13 -13.74 -0.23
CA ASP A 105 2.64 -14.02 -1.57
C ASP A 105 3.88 -14.93 -1.47
N PRO A 106 3.80 -16.19 -1.95
CA PRO A 106 4.91 -17.14 -1.86
C PRO A 106 6.09 -16.78 -2.78
N THR A 107 5.91 -15.84 -3.71
CA THR A 107 6.94 -15.41 -4.65
C THR A 107 7.85 -14.32 -4.06
N LEU A 108 7.42 -13.67 -2.97
CA LEU A 108 8.23 -12.67 -2.29
C LEU A 108 9.41 -13.32 -1.57
N THR A 109 10.62 -12.90 -1.92
CA THR A 109 11.85 -13.41 -1.31
C THR A 109 12.72 -12.27 -0.80
N VAL A 110 13.42 -12.52 0.30
CA VAL A 110 14.42 -11.58 0.81
C VAL A 110 15.71 -11.80 0.03
N ALA A 111 16.17 -10.77 -0.68
CA ALA A 111 17.38 -10.84 -1.49
C ALA A 111 18.58 -11.37 -0.68
N PRO A 112 19.29 -12.42 -1.15
CA PRO A 112 20.40 -13.01 -0.43
C PRO A 112 21.58 -12.04 -0.35
N ARG A 113 22.27 -12.03 0.79
CA ARG A 113 23.50 -11.23 0.95
C ARG A 113 24.61 -11.83 0.12
N LYS A 114 25.28 -11.01 -0.71
CA LYS A 114 26.59 -11.39 -1.27
C LYS A 114 27.60 -11.48 -0.12
N ARG A 115 28.24 -12.64 0.05
CA ARG A 115 29.31 -12.82 1.05
C ARG A 115 30.39 -11.76 0.83
N GLY A 116 30.73 -11.00 1.87
CA GLY A 116 31.78 -9.97 1.83
C GLY A 116 31.28 -8.54 1.59
N ASP A 117 29.99 -8.34 1.31
CA ASP A 117 29.42 -7.01 1.14
C ASP A 117 29.13 -6.36 2.50
N SER A 118 30.02 -5.44 2.89
CA SER A 118 29.93 -4.68 4.14
C SER A 118 29.00 -3.46 4.03
N SER A 119 28.46 -3.18 2.83
CA SER A 119 27.60 -2.00 2.58
C SER A 119 26.16 -2.19 3.04
N ARG A 120 25.71 -3.42 3.27
CA ARG A 120 24.33 -3.73 3.70
C ARG A 120 24.22 -3.91 5.21
N SER A 121 23.15 -3.36 5.80
CA SER A 121 22.82 -3.44 7.24
C SER A 121 22.83 -4.87 7.79
N THR A 122 23.40 -5.10 8.98
CA THR A 122 23.37 -6.40 9.68
C THR A 122 21.99 -6.77 10.23
N ILE A 123 21.03 -5.85 10.18
CA ILE A 123 19.66 -6.07 10.62
C ILE A 123 18.94 -7.00 9.64
N HIS A 124 18.27 -8.02 10.18
CA HIS A 124 17.46 -8.97 9.42
C HIS A 124 15.97 -8.64 9.61
N SER A 125 15.20 -8.71 8.52
CA SER A 125 13.76 -8.53 8.52
C SER A 125 13.14 -9.62 7.66
N THR A 126 12.05 -10.24 8.12
CA THR A 126 11.19 -11.05 7.27
C THR A 126 10.29 -10.17 6.40
N VAL A 127 9.63 -10.74 5.39
CA VAL A 127 8.60 -10.03 4.60
C VAL A 127 7.48 -9.53 5.51
N SER A 128 7.07 -10.36 6.46
CA SER A 128 6.07 -10.03 7.48
C SER A 128 6.48 -8.83 8.34
N ASP A 129 7.72 -8.80 8.84
CA ASP A 129 8.25 -7.67 9.62
C ASP A 129 8.33 -6.37 8.80
N ALA A 130 8.57 -6.49 7.49
CA ALA A 130 8.70 -5.37 6.58
C ALA A 130 7.34 -4.73 6.21
N LEU A 131 6.26 -5.52 6.24
CA LEU A 131 4.90 -5.08 5.99
C LEU A 131 4.12 -4.77 7.28
N GLU A 132 4.77 -4.83 8.43
CA GLU A 132 4.18 -4.48 9.72
C GLU A 132 4.27 -2.98 9.95
N ASP A 133 3.14 -2.36 10.33
CA ASP A 133 3.06 -0.96 10.77
C ASP A 133 3.84 0.05 9.90
N ILE A 134 3.61 0.00 8.58
CA ILE A 134 4.19 0.98 7.64
C ILE A 134 3.65 2.39 7.95
N THR A 135 4.59 3.32 8.13
CA THR A 135 4.35 4.72 8.48
C THR A 135 4.60 5.67 7.31
N ALA A 136 5.40 5.25 6.33
CA ALA A 136 5.67 6.00 5.11
C ALA A 136 5.89 5.06 3.92
N LEU A 137 5.42 5.49 2.74
CA LEU A 137 5.57 4.82 1.47
C LEU A 137 6.03 5.82 0.40
N PHE A 138 6.99 5.42 -0.41
CA PHE A 138 7.48 6.17 -1.56
C PHE A 138 7.74 5.22 -2.72
N TYR A 139 7.48 5.66 -3.94
CA TYR A 139 7.75 4.89 -5.15
C TYR A 139 8.70 5.68 -6.06
N ASP A 140 9.84 5.06 -6.38
CA ASP A 140 10.78 5.56 -7.37
C ASP A 140 10.36 5.05 -8.75
N GLU A 141 9.72 5.91 -9.53
CA GLU A 141 9.20 5.59 -10.86
C GLU A 141 10.31 5.25 -11.86
N ASP A 142 11.50 5.85 -11.72
CA ASP A 142 12.63 5.60 -12.62
C ASP A 142 13.25 4.22 -12.38
N ARG A 143 13.28 3.79 -11.11
CA ARG A 143 13.86 2.51 -10.70
C ARG A 143 12.85 1.37 -10.62
N ASN A 144 11.55 1.68 -10.66
CA ASN A 144 10.47 0.73 -10.36
C ASN A 144 10.70 0.07 -8.99
N GLU A 145 11.02 0.88 -7.98
CA GLU A 145 11.31 0.44 -6.60
C GLU A 145 10.36 1.12 -5.62
N ILE A 146 9.77 0.34 -4.69
CA ILE A 146 9.00 0.88 -3.58
C ILE A 146 9.88 0.93 -2.34
N TYR A 147 9.85 2.05 -1.63
CA TYR A 147 10.52 2.28 -0.36
C TYR A 147 9.48 2.42 0.74
N THR A 148 9.63 1.67 1.83
CA THR A 148 8.72 1.74 2.98
C THR A 148 9.48 1.95 4.27
N GLY A 149 8.93 2.78 5.16
CA GLY A 149 9.38 2.93 6.53
C GLY A 149 8.34 2.40 7.51
N ASN A 150 8.78 1.75 8.60
CA ASN A 150 7.87 1.24 9.63
C ASN A 150 8.09 1.89 11.02
N ASN A 151 7.22 1.57 11.98
CA ASN A 151 7.30 2.10 13.36
C ASN A 151 8.58 1.67 14.13
N LYS A 152 9.28 0.63 13.67
CA LYS A 152 10.56 0.16 14.22
C LYS A 152 11.75 1.00 13.72
N GLY A 153 11.51 1.98 12.84
CA GLY A 153 12.54 2.82 12.23
C GLY A 153 13.35 2.10 11.15
N LEU A 154 12.84 0.98 10.62
CA LEU A 154 13.47 0.25 9.52
C LEU A 154 12.96 0.79 8.17
N VAL A 155 13.85 0.73 7.18
CA VAL A 155 13.53 1.04 5.78
C VAL A 155 13.72 -0.21 4.94
N HIS A 156 12.72 -0.53 4.12
CA HIS A 156 12.74 -1.66 3.20
C HIS A 156 12.59 -1.19 1.76
N VAL A 157 13.19 -1.95 0.85
CA VAL A 157 13.13 -1.70 -0.60
C VAL A 157 12.51 -2.93 -1.25
N TRP A 158 11.51 -2.69 -2.09
CA TRP A 158 10.79 -3.70 -2.86
C TRP A 158 11.07 -3.45 -4.34
N SER A 159 11.56 -4.48 -5.03
CA SER A 159 11.93 -4.42 -6.46
C SER A 159 11.47 -5.69 -7.16
N ASN A 160 11.32 -5.63 -8.48
CA ASN A 160 11.11 -6.79 -9.35
C ASN A 160 12.44 -7.42 -9.80
#